data_AF-A0A7W9Y3F2-F1
#
_entry.id   AF-A0A7W9Y3F2-F1
#
_cell.length_a   1.000
_cell.length_b   1.000
_cell.length_c   1.000
_cell.angle_alpha   90.00
_cell.angle_beta   90.00
_cell.angle_gamma   90.00
#
_symmetry.space_group_name_H-M   'P 1'
#
loop_
_entity.id
_entity.type
_entity.pdbx_description
1 polymer ?
#
loop_
_entity_poly.entity_id
_entity_poly.type
_entity_poly.pdbx_seq_one_letter_code
_entity_poly.pdbx_strand_id
1 'polypeptide(L)'
;MSDSKPPLDAHLAMCTADVMAMPQMVCRRHSCRRGQRCRWYFETSREPCCLRNLDPGQRAIFDQIYQAAHFAKGFLGSDGPFFEALSGPERLSDDLSIAIARNVAHRWMVARWDKARRAREKRIAAADRLRDAEE
;
A
#
# COMPACT_ATOMS: atom_id res chain seq x y z
N MET A 1 -20.16 22.38 3.67
CA MET A 1 -19.27 22.51 4.85
C MET A 1 -18.23 21.43 4.71
N SER A 2 -16.96 21.80 4.83
CA SER A 2 -15.83 21.05 4.29
C SER A 2 -15.62 19.67 4.92
N ASP A 3 -15.97 18.62 4.17
CA ASP A 3 -15.50 17.22 4.33
C ASP A 3 -14.00 17.14 4.02
N SER A 4 -13.18 17.93 4.72
CA SER A 4 -11.74 17.98 4.50
C SER A 4 -11.12 16.74 5.13
N LYS A 5 -11.12 15.63 4.37
CA LYS A 5 -10.32 14.44 4.66
C LYS A 5 -8.89 14.93 4.99
N PRO A 6 -8.26 14.45 6.09
CA PRO A 6 -6.92 14.91 6.44
C PRO A 6 -5.96 14.69 5.26
N PRO A 7 -4.99 15.60 5.04
CA PRO A 7 -4.12 15.53 3.88
C PRO A 7 -3.38 14.19 3.88
N LEU A 8 -3.33 13.55 2.70
CA LEU A 8 -2.68 12.25 2.57
C LEU A 8 -1.19 12.38 2.87
N ASP A 9 -0.57 11.30 3.36
CA ASP A 9 0.86 11.11 3.20
C ASP A 9 1.16 10.99 1.69
N ALA A 10 1.74 12.05 1.10
CA ALA A 10 2.02 12.14 -0.32
C ALA A 10 2.89 10.98 -0.82
N HIS A 11 3.90 10.58 -0.05
CA HIS A 11 4.81 9.51 -0.46
C HIS A 11 4.10 8.16 -0.48
N LEU A 12 3.31 7.89 0.56
CA LEU A 12 2.50 6.68 0.62
C LEU A 12 1.44 6.66 -0.49
N ALA A 13 0.75 7.77 -0.71
CA ALA A 13 -0.25 7.90 -1.76
C ALA A 13 0.36 7.71 -3.17
N MET A 14 1.56 8.24 -3.42
CA MET A 14 2.29 7.99 -4.66
C MET A 14 2.66 6.51 -4.81
N CYS A 15 3.18 5.86 -3.77
CA CYS A 15 3.49 4.43 -3.81
C CYS A 15 2.23 3.57 -4.03
N THR A 16 1.10 3.93 -3.42
CA THR A 16 -0.19 3.28 -3.70
C THR A 16 -0.59 3.44 -5.17
N ALA A 17 -0.51 4.66 -5.70
CA ALA A 17 -0.85 4.94 -7.10
C ALA A 17 0.06 4.18 -8.08
N ASP A 18 1.34 4.04 -7.75
CA ASP A 18 2.32 3.32 -8.57
C ASP A 18 2.00 1.81 -8.63
N VAL A 19 1.69 1.20 -7.48
CA VAL A 19 1.30 -0.22 -7.41
C VAL A 19 -0.01 -0.49 -8.14
N MET A 20 -0.95 0.45 -8.10
CA MET A 20 -2.18 0.41 -8.89
C MET A 20 -1.97 0.75 -10.38
N ALA A 21 -0.72 0.92 -10.84
CA ALA A 21 -0.36 1.30 -12.21
C ALA A 21 -1.05 2.57 -12.73
N MET A 22 -1.54 3.43 -11.83
CA MET A 22 -2.28 4.65 -12.18
C MET A 22 -1.50 5.62 -13.08
N PRO A 23 -0.17 5.80 -12.92
CA PRO A 23 0.60 6.66 -13.81
C PRO A 23 0.45 6.27 -15.28
N GLN A 24 0.35 4.97 -15.60
CA GLN A 24 0.19 4.50 -16.97
C GLN A 24 -1.26 4.53 -17.44
N MET A 25 -2.20 4.17 -16.56
CA MET A 25 -3.60 3.97 -16.95
C MET A 25 -4.41 5.27 -17.02
N VAL A 26 -4.21 6.19 -16.07
CA VAL A 26 -5.11 7.35 -15.90
C VAL A 26 -4.39 8.69 -15.88
N CYS A 27 -3.05 8.73 -15.77
CA CYS A 27 -2.34 10.01 -15.71
C CYS A 27 -2.21 10.67 -17.09
N ARG A 28 -2.63 11.94 -17.17
CA ARG A 28 -2.52 12.75 -18.39
C ARG A 28 -1.09 13.28 -18.65
N ARG A 29 -0.20 13.28 -17.65
CA ARG A 29 1.18 13.79 -17.79
C ARG A 29 2.10 12.74 -18.42
N HIS A 30 2.68 13.08 -19.57
CA HIS A 30 3.59 12.20 -20.31
C HIS A 30 4.81 11.73 -19.50
N SER A 31 5.41 12.62 -18.69
CA SER A 31 6.56 12.28 -17.84
C SER A 31 6.24 11.24 -16.76
N CYS A 32 5.01 11.25 -16.24
CA CYS A 32 4.55 10.28 -15.24
C CYS A 32 4.30 8.90 -15.88
N ARG A 33 3.67 8.87 -17.06
CA ARG A 33 3.49 7.64 -17.85
C ARG A 33 4.84 6.98 -18.14
N ARG A 34 5.77 7.70 -18.77
CA ARG A 34 7.09 7.14 -19.11
C ARG A 34 7.89 6.69 -17.90
N GLY A 35 7.75 7.40 -16.76
CA GLY A 35 8.47 7.11 -15.53
C GLY A 35 7.80 6.07 -14.61
N GLN A 36 6.64 5.52 -14.99
CA GLN A 36 5.84 4.58 -14.18
C GLN A 36 5.47 5.09 -12.76
N ARG A 37 5.59 6.41 -12.53
CA ARG A 37 5.39 7.03 -11.22
C ARG A 37 4.81 8.42 -11.35
N CYS A 38 3.74 8.75 -10.61
CA CYS A 38 3.28 10.14 -10.53
C CYS A 38 4.26 10.92 -9.64
N ARG A 39 4.88 11.96 -10.21
CA ARG A 39 5.87 12.82 -9.52
C ARG A 39 5.29 14.14 -9.03
N TRP A 40 3.97 14.32 -9.19
CA TRP A 40 3.28 15.57 -8.95
C TRP A 40 2.15 15.32 -7.97
N TYR A 41 2.07 16.10 -6.89
CA TYR A 41 0.95 16.07 -5.96
C TYR A 41 0.43 17.49 -5.75
N PHE A 42 -0.84 17.61 -5.34
CA PHE A 42 -1.41 18.90 -4.97
C PHE A 42 -0.93 19.28 -3.56
N GLU A 43 -0.44 20.50 -3.37
CA GLU A 43 0.16 20.91 -2.08
C GLU A 43 -0.85 20.91 -0.92
N THR A 44 -2.12 21.24 -1.20
CA THR A 44 -3.17 21.35 -0.20
C THR A 44 -3.70 20.00 0.26
N SER A 45 -4.05 19.09 -0.66
CA SER A 45 -4.58 17.77 -0.34
C SER A 45 -3.51 16.68 -0.21
N ARG A 46 -2.28 16.96 -0.69
CA ARG A 46 -1.18 16.00 -0.85
C ARG A 46 -1.51 14.81 -1.75
N GLU A 47 -2.56 14.93 -2.55
CA GLU A 47 -2.99 13.88 -3.46
C GLU A 47 -2.13 13.86 -4.73
N PRO A 48 -1.65 12.68 -5.15
CA PRO A 48 -1.11 12.47 -6.49
C PRO A 48 -2.00 13.02 -7.61
N CYS A 49 -1.36 13.59 -8.61
CA CYS A 49 -1.95 14.12 -9.84
C CYS A 49 -2.96 13.19 -10.53
N CYS A 50 -2.69 11.88 -10.49
CA CYS A 50 -3.48 10.84 -11.15
C CYS A 50 -4.85 10.62 -10.49
N LEU A 51 -5.01 10.94 -9.20
CA LEU A 51 -6.28 10.78 -8.48
C LEU A 51 -7.41 11.63 -9.04
N ARG A 52 -7.07 12.80 -9.61
CA ARG A 52 -8.05 13.70 -10.21
C ARG A 52 -8.74 13.12 -11.45
N ASN A 53 -8.18 12.07 -12.05
CA ASN A 53 -8.72 11.42 -13.24
C ASN A 53 -9.52 10.16 -12.91
N LEU A 54 -9.69 9.81 -11.63
CA LEU A 54 -10.47 8.66 -11.22
C LEU A 54 -11.95 9.01 -11.15
N ASP A 55 -12.80 8.04 -11.50
CA ASP A 55 -14.21 8.08 -11.12
C ASP A 55 -14.39 7.79 -9.62
N PRO A 56 -15.57 8.08 -9.02
CA PRO A 56 -15.80 7.87 -7.60
C PRO A 56 -15.58 6.42 -7.12
N GLY A 57 -15.90 5.41 -7.95
CA GLY A 57 -15.71 4.00 -7.61
C GLY A 57 -14.24 3.61 -7.58
N GLN A 58 -13.49 4.02 -8.60
CA GLN A 58 -12.02 3.85 -8.63
C GLN A 58 -11.34 4.57 -7.47
N ARG A 59 -11.84 5.76 -7.12
CA ARG A 59 -11.32 6.53 -5.98
C ARG A 59 -11.57 5.81 -4.65
N ALA A 60 -12.72 5.18 -4.47
CA ALA A 60 -13.01 4.39 -3.27
C ALA A 60 -12.05 3.20 -3.12
N ILE A 61 -11.73 2.51 -4.22
CA ILE A 61 -10.74 1.41 -4.23
C ILE A 61 -9.35 1.93 -3.84
N PHE A 62 -8.93 3.06 -4.41
CA PHE A 62 -7.66 3.68 -4.03
C PHE A 62 -7.63 4.01 -2.53
N ASP A 63 -8.68 4.65 -2.01
CA ASP A 63 -8.74 5.06 -0.61
C ASP A 63 -8.68 3.85 0.34
N GLN A 64 -9.31 2.73 -0.03
CA GLN A 64 -9.25 1.47 0.74
C GLN A 64 -7.83 0.90 0.79
N ILE A 65 -7.16 0.80 -0.36
CA ILE A 65 -5.77 0.29 -0.44
C ILE A 65 -4.82 1.24 0.29
N TYR A 66 -4.99 2.55 0.13
CA TYR A 66 -4.22 3.56 0.83
C TYR A 66 -4.36 3.43 2.34
N GLN A 67 -5.59 3.26 2.85
CA GLN A 67 -5.85 3.13 4.27
C GLN A 67 -5.19 1.87 4.86
N ALA A 68 -5.28 0.74 4.15
CA ALA A 68 -4.63 -0.50 4.57
C ALA A 68 -3.09 -0.37 4.59
N ALA A 69 -2.51 0.27 3.57
CA ALA A 69 -1.07 0.56 3.54
C ALA A 69 -0.64 1.55 4.64
N HIS A 70 -1.45 2.55 4.94
CA HIS A 70 -1.20 3.52 6.01
C HIS A 70 -1.20 2.83 7.37
N PHE A 71 -2.13 1.90 7.56
CA PHE A 71 -2.18 1.05 8.73
C PHE A 71 -0.94 0.15 8.84
N ALA A 72 -0.53 -0.50 7.74
CA ALA A 72 0.68 -1.33 7.70
C ALA A 72 1.96 -0.55 8.05
N LYS A 73 2.05 0.71 7.59
CA LYS A 73 3.17 1.61 7.89
C LYS A 73 3.31 1.87 9.40
N GLY A 74 2.20 1.99 10.13
CA GLY A 74 2.22 2.23 11.57
C GLY A 74 2.42 0.97 12.44
N PHE A 75 1.88 -0.17 12.00
CA PHE A 75 1.59 -1.28 12.90
C PHE A 75 2.34 -2.59 12.65
N LEU A 76 2.90 -2.84 11.45
CA LEU A 76 3.47 -4.16 11.09
C LEU A 76 4.55 -4.69 12.06
N GLY A 77 5.27 -3.81 12.75
CA GLY A 77 6.27 -4.19 13.76
C GLY A 77 5.79 -4.02 15.20
N SER A 78 4.71 -3.30 15.41
CA SER A 78 4.31 -2.72 16.70
C SER A 78 3.24 -3.55 17.39
N ASP A 79 2.23 -3.95 16.63
CA ASP A 79 1.03 -4.60 17.13
C ASP A 79 0.92 -6.03 16.61
N GLY A 80 0.65 -6.95 17.54
CA GLY A 80 0.71 -8.39 17.32
C GLY A 80 -0.27 -8.97 16.29
N PRO A 81 -1.57 -8.62 16.30
CA PRO A 81 -2.58 -9.34 15.52
C PRO A 81 -2.81 -8.79 14.11
N PHE A 82 -2.08 -7.75 13.68
CA PHE A 82 -2.28 -7.18 12.35
C PHE A 82 -1.41 -7.87 11.31
N PHE A 83 -2.00 -8.10 10.13
CA PHE A 83 -1.37 -8.75 9.00
C PHE A 83 -1.01 -10.23 9.23
N GLU A 84 -1.85 -10.98 9.93
CA GLU A 84 -1.59 -12.39 10.25
C GLU A 84 -2.16 -13.39 9.22
N ALA A 85 -2.89 -12.92 8.20
CA ALA A 85 -3.55 -13.81 7.26
C ALA A 85 -2.53 -14.67 6.49
N LEU A 86 -2.74 -15.99 6.49
CA LEU A 86 -1.85 -16.99 5.90
C LEU A 86 -2.34 -17.53 4.54
N SER A 87 -3.60 -17.30 4.19
CA SER A 87 -4.22 -17.76 2.95
C SER A 87 -5.38 -16.85 2.53
N GLY A 88 -5.89 -17.07 1.31
CA GLY A 88 -7.08 -16.40 0.79
C GLY A 88 -6.91 -14.92 0.44
N PRO A 89 -8.03 -14.21 0.18
CA PRO A 89 -8.03 -12.80 -0.23
C PRO A 89 -7.42 -11.84 0.80
N GLU A 90 -7.56 -12.15 2.09
CA GLU A 90 -6.99 -11.36 3.19
C GLU A 90 -5.47 -11.36 3.16
N ARG A 91 -4.84 -12.52 2.90
CA ARG A 91 -3.37 -12.59 2.69
C ARG A 91 -2.91 -11.68 1.56
N LEU A 92 -3.63 -11.65 0.44
CA LEU A 92 -3.28 -10.79 -0.71
C LEU A 92 -3.39 -9.31 -0.35
N SER A 93 -4.43 -8.92 0.38
CA SER A 93 -4.62 -7.56 0.88
C SER A 93 -3.49 -7.15 1.84
N ASP A 94 -3.11 -8.04 2.76
CA ASP A 94 -1.99 -7.83 3.67
C ASP A 94 -0.67 -7.69 2.92
N ASP A 95 -0.38 -8.58 1.97
CA ASP A 95 0.85 -8.58 1.16
C ASP A 95 0.98 -7.27 0.38
N LEU A 96 -0.12 -6.83 -0.25
CA LEU A 96 -0.19 -5.57 -0.98
C LEU A 96 0.08 -4.37 -0.05
N SER A 97 -0.58 -4.32 1.10
CA SER A 97 -0.45 -3.24 2.07
C SER A 97 0.97 -3.14 2.63
N ILE A 98 1.57 -4.28 2.96
CA ILE A 98 2.96 -4.39 3.43
C ILE A 98 3.94 -3.94 2.34
N ALA A 99 3.73 -4.36 1.10
CA ALA A 99 4.60 -3.99 -0.02
C ALA A 99 4.58 -2.48 -0.30
N ILE A 100 3.41 -1.84 -0.24
CA ILE A 100 3.27 -0.38 -0.38
C ILE A 100 3.96 0.32 0.80
N ALA A 101 3.64 -0.07 2.02
CA ALA A 101 4.17 0.56 3.24
C ALA A 101 5.70 0.49 3.32
N ARG A 102 6.30 -0.61 2.86
CA ARG A 102 7.76 -0.81 2.83
C ARG A 102 8.49 0.31 2.10
N ASN A 103 7.93 0.77 0.99
CA ASN A 103 8.56 1.79 0.14
C ASN A 103 8.58 3.20 0.79
N VAL A 104 7.91 3.36 1.93
CA VAL A 104 7.80 4.63 2.67
C VAL A 104 8.18 4.46 4.15
N ALA A 105 8.57 3.25 4.57
CA ALA A 105 8.86 2.94 5.95
C ALA A 105 10.01 3.79 6.51
N HIS A 106 9.82 4.28 7.74
CA HIS A 106 10.74 5.22 8.38
C HIS A 106 12.05 4.53 8.75
N ARG A 107 13.20 5.13 8.37
CA ARG A 107 14.56 4.55 8.50
C ARG A 107 14.89 3.97 9.88
N TRP A 108 14.28 4.49 10.94
CA TRP A 108 14.55 4.12 12.33
C TRP A 108 13.81 2.86 12.81
N MET A 109 12.82 2.37 12.06
CA MET A 109 12.06 1.15 12.39
C MET A 109 12.37 -0.03 11.46
N VAL A 110 13.27 0.16 10.49
CA VAL A 110 13.54 -0.82 9.42
C VAL A 110 13.89 -2.19 9.96
N ALA A 111 14.76 -2.30 10.97
CA ALA A 111 15.14 -3.59 11.54
C ALA A 111 13.96 -4.34 12.19
N ARG A 112 13.10 -3.61 12.93
CA ARG A 112 11.90 -4.19 13.56
C ARG A 112 10.88 -4.61 12.51
N TRP A 113 10.68 -3.76 11.51
CA TRP A 113 9.75 -3.98 10.40
C TRP A 113 10.19 -5.19 9.54
N ASP A 114 11.47 -5.26 9.18
CA ASP A 114 12.04 -6.39 8.43
C ASP A 114 11.99 -7.69 9.22
N LYS A 115 12.23 -7.65 10.53
CA LYS A 115 12.09 -8.82 11.41
C LYS A 115 10.66 -9.34 11.41
N ALA A 116 9.67 -8.46 11.56
CA ALA A 116 8.25 -8.83 11.55
C ALA A 116 7.82 -9.41 10.19
N ARG A 117 8.20 -8.76 9.09
CA ARG A 117 7.95 -9.26 7.72
C ARG A 117 8.55 -10.64 7.52
N ARG A 118 9.83 -10.84 7.84
CA ARG A 118 10.51 -12.15 7.68
C ARG A 118 9.87 -13.22 8.55
N ALA A 119 9.43 -12.89 9.76
CA ALA A 119 8.71 -13.83 10.62
C ALA A 119 7.39 -14.26 9.97
N ARG A 120 6.64 -13.32 9.39
CA ARG A 120 5.41 -13.61 8.64
C ARG A 120 5.67 -14.46 7.40
N GLU A 121 6.68 -14.13 6.59
CA GLU A 121 7.07 -14.92 5.40
C GLU A 121 7.37 -16.39 5.77
N LYS A 122 8.03 -16.63 6.91
CA LYS A 122 8.27 -18.00 7.40
C LYS A 122 6.98 -18.73 7.77
N ARG A 123 6.01 -18.06 8.40
CA ARG A 123 4.71 -18.65 8.76
C ARG A 123 3.91 -18.99 7.51
N ILE A 124 3.89 -18.09 6.53
CA ILE A 124 3.26 -18.32 5.23
C ILE A 124 3.88 -19.54 4.54
N ALA A 125 5.20 -19.60 4.43
CA ALA A 125 5.89 -20.73 3.82
C ALA A 125 5.70 -22.05 4.60
N ALA A 126 5.43 -22.00 5.91
CA ALA A 126 5.05 -23.17 6.68
C ALA A 126 3.60 -23.61 6.36
N ALA A 127 2.66 -22.66 6.30
CA ALA A 127 1.27 -22.93 5.95
C ALA A 127 1.10 -23.46 4.52
N ASP A 128 1.84 -22.90 3.55
CA ASP A 128 1.82 -23.37 2.16
C ASP A 128 2.33 -24.83 2.09
N ARG A 129 3.42 -25.18 2.80
CA ARG A 129 3.92 -26.56 2.87
C ARG A 129 2.96 -27.55 3.52
N LEU A 130 2.17 -27.12 4.50
CA LEU A 130 1.17 -27.97 5.13
C LEU A 130 0.02 -28.26 4.16
N ARG A 131 -0.47 -27.24 3.46
CA ARG A 131 -1.48 -27.40 2.41
C ARG A 131 -1.02 -28.35 1.30
N ASP A 132 0.19 -28.15 0.79
CA ASP A 132 0.75 -28.99 -0.28
C ASP A 132 0.97 -30.46 0.15
N ALA A 133 0.97 -30.74 1.47
CA ALA A 133 1.08 -32.10 2.01
C ALA A 133 -0.28 -32.77 2.28
N GLU A 134 -1.37 -32.00 2.26
CA GLU A 134 -2.75 -32.46 2.43
C GLU A 134 -3.45 -32.75 1.09
N GLU A 135 -2.88 -32.26 -0.03
CA GLU A 135 -3.30 -32.52 -1.42
C GLU A 135 -2.59 -33.75 -2.03
#